data_AF-A0A3M5E3F5-F1
#
_entry.id   AF-A0A3M5E3F5-F1
#
_cell.length_a   1.000
_cell.length_b   1.000
_cell.length_c   1.000
_cell.angle_alpha   90.00
_cell.angle_beta   90.00
_cell.angle_gamma   90.00
#
_symmetry.space_group_name_H-M   'P 1'
#
loop_
_entity.id
_entity.type
_entity.pdbx_description
1 polymer ?
#
loop_
_entity_poly.entity_id
_entity_poly.type
_entity_poly.pdbx_seq_one_letter_code
_entity_poly.pdbx_strand_id
1 'polypeptide(L)'
;SRYGLAFGALTLSMDSPAKRAFVKQLKAKYLGHEALAEAWGIELAAWEALEAPGYAAPLPGEGHPAIAEDYSAFLRLYADAYFKTLRDALQWHAPNHLLLGGRFAVSTPEAITSCARYCDLLSFNLYTPLPGQGLDDSLLARLDKPVLISEFHFGSRDRGPFWGGVSEAANERARGDSYRTFLEAALKSPYIVGAHWFQYLDQPASGRLLDGENGHIGLVGITGLPFAGFVDTVRRSNLAALSRLSAMARSMPAVEPLPPREDSAGS
;
A
#
# COMPACT_ATOMS: atom_id res chain seq x y z
N SER A 1 -10.83 -5.75 -9.18
CA SER A 1 -10.27 -5.30 -10.47
C SER A 1 -9.64 -3.92 -10.28
N ARG A 2 -8.56 -3.58 -11.02
CA ARG A 2 -7.81 -2.30 -10.89
C ARG A 2 -8.71 -1.06 -10.89
N TYR A 3 -9.69 -1.02 -11.79
CA TYR A 3 -10.58 0.12 -11.99
C TYR A 3 -11.92 0.04 -11.23
N GLY A 4 -12.00 -0.80 -10.19
CA GLY A 4 -13.21 -1.00 -9.39
C GLY A 4 -13.86 0.30 -8.88
N LEU A 5 -13.05 1.26 -8.41
CA LEU A 5 -13.55 2.55 -7.95
C LEU A 5 -14.12 3.42 -9.09
N ALA A 6 -13.55 3.35 -10.29
CA ALA A 6 -14.06 4.07 -11.46
C ALA A 6 -15.44 3.53 -11.88
N PHE A 7 -15.57 2.20 -11.97
CA PHE A 7 -16.84 1.54 -12.24
C PHE A 7 -17.89 1.89 -11.19
N GLY A 8 -17.55 1.67 -9.91
CA GLY A 8 -18.45 1.95 -8.80
C GLY A 8 -18.89 3.40 -8.77
N ALA A 9 -17.95 4.35 -8.94
CA ALA A 9 -18.28 5.77 -8.99
C ALA A 9 -19.23 6.11 -10.13
N LEU A 10 -19.04 5.54 -11.33
CA LEU A 10 -19.94 5.77 -12.46
C LEU A 10 -21.31 5.11 -12.31
N THR A 11 -21.48 4.07 -11.50
CA THR A 11 -22.81 3.49 -11.26
C THR A 11 -23.66 4.33 -10.28
N LEU A 12 -23.05 5.20 -9.47
CA LEU A 12 -23.77 6.01 -8.47
C LEU A 12 -24.52 7.20 -9.08
N SER A 13 -25.44 7.79 -8.30
CA SER A 13 -26.07 9.08 -8.63
C SER A 13 -25.12 10.27 -8.43
N MET A 14 -25.51 11.44 -8.94
CA MET A 14 -24.79 12.70 -8.75
C MET A 14 -24.78 13.21 -7.29
N ASP A 15 -25.47 12.56 -6.35
CA ASP A 15 -25.32 12.84 -4.92
C ASP A 15 -23.95 12.40 -4.40
N SER A 16 -23.34 11.39 -5.05
CA SER A 16 -21.99 10.93 -4.76
C SER A 16 -20.94 11.98 -5.15
N PRO A 17 -20.10 12.45 -4.21
CA PRO A 17 -18.99 13.34 -4.53
C PRO A 17 -18.01 12.72 -5.53
N ALA A 18 -17.81 11.39 -5.46
CA ALA A 18 -16.95 10.66 -6.38
C ALA A 18 -17.51 10.66 -7.81
N LYS A 19 -18.82 10.43 -7.98
CA LYS A 19 -19.50 10.53 -9.28
C LYS A 19 -19.32 11.92 -9.87
N ARG A 20 -19.63 12.97 -9.10
CA ARG A 20 -19.50 14.36 -9.56
C ARG A 20 -18.07 14.70 -9.99
N ALA A 21 -17.08 14.30 -9.19
CA ALA A 21 -15.68 14.54 -9.50
C ALA A 21 -15.27 13.82 -10.81
N PHE A 22 -15.74 12.58 -11.01
CA PHE A 22 -15.44 11.84 -12.22
C PHE A 22 -16.10 12.46 -13.46
N VAL A 23 -17.41 12.76 -13.40
CA VAL A 23 -18.10 13.42 -14.52
C VAL A 23 -17.47 14.77 -14.84
N LYS A 24 -17.08 15.55 -13.81
CA LYS A 24 -16.36 16.81 -14.00
C LYS A 24 -15.01 16.60 -14.70
N GLN A 25 -14.24 15.58 -14.33
CA GLN A 25 -12.99 15.25 -15.00
C GLN A 25 -13.21 14.94 -16.49
N LEU A 26 -14.22 14.13 -16.81
CA LEU A 26 -14.54 13.77 -18.20
C LEU A 26 -15.00 15.00 -19.00
N LYS A 27 -15.91 15.81 -18.44
CA LYS A 27 -16.35 17.08 -19.05
C LYS A 27 -15.21 18.08 -19.28
N ALA A 28 -14.20 18.08 -18.41
CA ALA A 28 -13.03 18.93 -18.58
C ALA A 28 -12.08 18.44 -19.70
N LYS A 29 -12.02 17.12 -19.93
CA LYS A 29 -11.18 16.52 -20.98
C LYS A 29 -11.84 16.54 -22.36
N TYR A 30 -13.14 16.25 -22.43
CA TYR A 30 -13.89 16.10 -23.68
C TYR A 30 -14.82 17.29 -23.93
N LEU A 31 -14.60 18.00 -25.03
CA LEU A 31 -15.38 19.17 -25.43
C LEU A 31 -16.72 18.75 -26.08
N GLY A 32 -17.58 18.10 -25.31
CA GLY A 32 -18.86 17.52 -25.78
C GLY A 32 -19.00 16.05 -25.42
N HIS A 33 -20.24 15.57 -25.29
CA HIS A 33 -20.49 14.15 -24.96
C HIS A 33 -20.18 13.24 -26.14
N GLU A 34 -20.24 13.76 -27.36
CA GLU A 34 -19.90 13.09 -28.62
C GLU A 34 -18.41 12.75 -28.68
N ALA A 35 -17.54 13.65 -28.22
CA ALA A 35 -16.10 13.38 -28.16
C ALA A 35 -15.76 12.26 -27.16
N LEU A 36 -16.49 12.19 -26.04
CA LEU A 36 -16.39 11.06 -25.11
C LEU A 36 -16.93 9.77 -25.75
N ALA A 37 -18.09 9.85 -26.42
CA ALA A 37 -18.74 8.73 -27.09
C ALA A 37 -17.79 8.08 -28.12
N GLU A 38 -17.16 8.90 -28.96
CA GLU A 38 -16.16 8.47 -29.94
C GLU A 38 -14.94 7.84 -29.26
N ALA A 39 -14.35 8.51 -28.26
CA ALA A 39 -13.16 8.03 -27.57
C ALA A 39 -13.37 6.69 -26.86
N TRP A 40 -14.56 6.47 -26.30
CA TRP A 40 -14.91 5.25 -25.58
C TRP A 40 -15.60 4.20 -26.45
N GLY A 41 -15.98 4.52 -27.70
CA GLY A 41 -16.75 3.63 -28.57
C GLY A 41 -18.11 3.26 -27.99
N ILE A 42 -18.78 4.22 -27.37
CA ILE A 42 -20.09 4.03 -26.74
C ILE A 42 -21.13 4.94 -27.39
N GLU A 43 -22.40 4.57 -27.22
CA GLU A 43 -23.52 5.46 -27.49
C GLU A 43 -23.78 6.35 -26.28
N LEU A 44 -23.66 7.66 -26.44
CA LEU A 44 -23.93 8.64 -25.38
C LEU A 44 -24.68 9.85 -25.96
N ALA A 45 -26.01 9.86 -25.77
CA ALA A 45 -26.89 10.87 -26.36
C ALA A 45 -26.77 12.26 -25.73
N ALA A 46 -26.34 12.34 -24.46
CA ALA A 46 -26.12 13.57 -23.72
C ALA A 46 -25.29 13.29 -22.45
N TRP A 47 -24.76 14.33 -21.80
CA TRP A 47 -24.03 14.17 -20.54
C TRP A 47 -24.89 13.61 -19.41
N GLU A 48 -26.19 13.92 -19.42
CA GLU A 48 -27.18 13.49 -18.44
C GLU A 48 -27.32 11.96 -18.39
N ALA A 49 -27.07 11.27 -19.51
CA ALA A 49 -27.05 9.81 -19.55
C ALA A 49 -25.87 9.24 -18.76
N LEU A 50 -24.74 9.94 -18.73
CA LEU A 50 -23.62 9.60 -17.87
C LEU A 50 -23.92 9.95 -16.42
N GLU A 51 -24.66 11.03 -16.13
CA GLU A 51 -24.99 11.48 -14.76
C GLU A 51 -26.04 10.61 -14.06
N ALA A 52 -26.87 9.92 -14.84
CA ALA A 52 -27.92 9.04 -14.34
C ALA A 52 -27.35 7.89 -13.48
N PRO A 53 -28.04 7.54 -12.37
CA PRO A 53 -27.67 6.38 -11.58
C PRO A 53 -27.83 5.09 -12.39
N GLY A 54 -27.00 4.09 -12.09
CA GLY A 54 -27.02 2.81 -12.79
C GLY A 54 -26.30 2.81 -14.14
N TYR A 55 -25.58 3.89 -14.49
CA TYR A 55 -24.79 3.91 -15.72
C TYR A 55 -23.81 2.73 -15.76
N ALA A 56 -23.95 1.90 -16.79
CA ALA A 56 -23.15 0.72 -17.02
C ALA A 56 -21.85 1.12 -17.74
N ALA A 57 -20.82 1.43 -16.94
CA ALA A 57 -19.53 1.86 -17.45
C ALA A 57 -18.84 0.74 -18.28
N PRO A 58 -18.30 1.05 -19.47
CA PRO A 58 -17.68 0.06 -20.35
C PRO A 58 -16.39 -0.48 -19.74
N LEU A 59 -16.06 -1.75 -20.03
CA LEU A 59 -14.77 -2.31 -19.62
C LEU A 59 -13.64 -1.73 -20.48
N PRO A 60 -12.45 -1.44 -19.91
CA PRO A 60 -11.28 -1.09 -20.70
C PRO A 60 -10.88 -2.23 -21.63
N GLY A 61 -10.48 -1.90 -22.84
CA GLY A 61 -10.00 -2.86 -23.85
C GLY A 61 -9.15 -2.17 -24.92
N GLU A 62 -8.45 -2.96 -25.73
CA GLU A 62 -7.52 -2.44 -26.74
C GLU A 62 -8.19 -1.57 -27.81
N GLY A 63 -9.47 -1.80 -28.11
CA GLY A 63 -10.23 -1.01 -29.09
C GLY A 63 -10.49 0.44 -28.67
N HIS A 64 -10.51 0.72 -27.36
CA HIS A 64 -10.80 2.04 -26.81
C HIS A 64 -9.90 2.33 -25.60
N PRO A 65 -8.59 2.60 -25.82
CA PRO A 65 -7.61 2.78 -24.75
C PRO A 65 -7.92 3.99 -23.86
N ALA A 66 -8.64 4.98 -24.37
CA ALA A 66 -9.06 6.17 -23.63
C ALA A 66 -9.86 5.82 -22.36
N ILE A 67 -10.61 4.71 -22.35
CA ILE A 67 -11.33 4.23 -21.16
C ILE A 67 -10.33 3.96 -20.02
N ALA A 68 -9.25 3.22 -20.30
CA ALA A 68 -8.24 2.90 -19.30
C ALA A 68 -7.53 4.16 -18.80
N GLU A 69 -7.23 5.10 -19.70
CA GLU A 69 -6.58 6.37 -19.37
C GLU A 69 -7.45 7.24 -18.46
N ASP A 70 -8.73 7.37 -18.77
CA ASP A 70 -9.67 8.16 -17.96
C ASP A 70 -9.93 7.53 -16.61
N TYR A 71 -9.99 6.19 -16.55
CA TYR A 71 -10.18 5.46 -15.30
C TYR A 71 -8.94 5.61 -14.43
N SER A 72 -7.75 5.48 -15.01
CA SER A 72 -6.48 5.75 -14.33
C SER A 72 -6.41 7.20 -13.82
N ALA A 73 -6.78 8.18 -14.65
CA ALA A 73 -6.83 9.58 -14.23
C ALA A 73 -7.80 9.80 -13.06
N PHE A 74 -8.96 9.14 -13.07
CA PHE A 74 -9.91 9.21 -11.96
C PHE A 74 -9.40 8.52 -10.69
N LEU A 75 -8.78 7.35 -10.80
CA LEU A 75 -8.15 6.68 -9.66
C LEU A 75 -7.05 7.56 -9.04
N ARG A 76 -6.26 8.26 -9.87
CA ARG A 76 -5.27 9.25 -9.44
C ARG A 76 -5.95 10.40 -8.71
N LEU A 77 -7.01 10.99 -9.28
CA LEU A 77 -7.76 12.07 -8.63
C LEU A 77 -8.34 11.64 -7.27
N TYR A 78 -8.89 10.43 -7.20
CA TYR A 78 -9.45 9.86 -5.98
C TYR A 78 -8.38 9.66 -4.91
N ALA A 79 -7.24 9.06 -5.28
CA ALA A 79 -6.14 8.83 -4.36
C ALA A 79 -5.45 10.14 -3.94
N ASP A 80 -5.29 11.10 -4.85
CA ASP A 80 -4.78 12.44 -4.54
C ASP A 80 -5.67 13.13 -3.49
N ALA A 81 -7.01 13.08 -3.65
CA ALA A 81 -7.93 13.65 -2.68
C ALA A 81 -7.80 13.00 -1.29
N TYR A 82 -7.68 11.66 -1.24
CA TYR A 82 -7.49 10.92 0.01
C TYR A 82 -6.18 11.33 0.71
N PHE A 83 -5.04 11.20 0.03
CA PHE A 83 -3.75 11.44 0.67
C PHE A 83 -3.46 12.92 0.93
N LYS A 84 -3.95 13.83 0.08
CA LYS A 84 -3.87 15.27 0.35
C LYS A 84 -4.63 15.62 1.63
N THR A 85 -5.85 15.11 1.80
CA THR A 85 -6.65 15.35 3.01
C THR A 85 -5.91 14.88 4.27
N LEU A 86 -5.30 13.69 4.22
CA LEU A 86 -4.50 13.18 5.34
C LEU A 86 -3.26 14.03 5.61
N ARG A 87 -2.55 14.45 4.56
CA ARG A 87 -1.38 15.32 4.68
C ARG A 87 -1.74 16.65 5.32
N ASP A 88 -2.78 17.32 4.82
CA ASP A 88 -3.20 18.63 5.31
C ASP A 88 -3.63 18.53 6.78
N ALA A 89 -4.39 17.48 7.15
CA ALA A 89 -4.78 17.24 8.54
C ALA A 89 -3.56 16.97 9.45
N LEU A 90 -2.61 16.15 9.01
CA LEU A 90 -1.40 15.87 9.79
C LEU A 90 -0.53 17.11 9.92
N GLN A 91 -0.39 17.91 8.87
CA GLN A 91 0.37 19.17 8.91
C GLN A 91 -0.24 20.15 9.92
N TRP A 92 -1.57 20.21 10.00
CA TRP A 92 -2.26 21.08 10.94
C TRP A 92 -2.11 20.62 12.40
N HIS A 93 -2.27 19.33 12.65
CA HIS A 93 -2.35 18.80 14.02
C HIS A 93 -1.02 18.27 14.59
N ALA A 94 -0.10 17.82 13.74
CA ALA A 94 1.16 17.19 14.12
C ALA A 94 2.27 17.43 13.07
N PRO A 95 2.66 18.69 12.80
CA PRO A 95 3.57 19.06 11.70
C PRO A 95 4.95 18.42 11.76
N ASN A 96 5.37 17.95 12.94
CA ASN A 96 6.68 17.31 13.15
C ASN A 96 6.66 15.79 12.97
N HIS A 97 5.53 15.20 12.53
CA HIS A 97 5.37 13.75 12.37
C HIS A 97 5.28 13.35 10.90
N LEU A 98 5.84 12.18 10.58
CA LEU A 98 5.80 11.61 9.24
C LEU A 98 4.43 11.00 8.94
N LEU A 99 3.92 11.21 7.72
CA LEU A 99 2.79 10.46 7.18
C LEU A 99 3.31 9.15 6.57
N LEU A 100 3.03 8.04 7.24
CA LEU A 100 3.64 6.73 6.98
C LEU A 100 2.96 5.90 5.86
N GLY A 101 2.30 6.55 4.91
CA GLY A 101 1.69 5.87 3.74
C GLY A 101 0.36 5.17 4.02
N GLY A 102 -0.03 4.27 3.11
CA GLY A 102 -1.38 3.66 3.05
C GLY A 102 -1.48 2.18 3.41
N ARG A 103 -0.41 1.56 3.94
CA ARG A 103 -0.31 0.13 4.29
C ARG A 103 -0.89 -0.81 3.20
N PHE A 104 -0.38 -0.70 1.98
CA PHE A 104 -0.95 -1.39 0.84
C PHE A 104 -0.77 -2.91 0.93
N ALA A 105 -1.88 -3.65 1.04
CA ALA A 105 -1.94 -5.11 0.80
C ALA A 105 -2.33 -5.43 -0.66
N VAL A 106 -3.10 -4.52 -1.27
CA VAL A 106 -3.39 -4.47 -2.70
C VAL A 106 -3.18 -3.03 -3.14
N SER A 107 -2.52 -2.83 -4.27
CA SER A 107 -2.17 -1.51 -4.76
C SER A 107 -2.39 -1.38 -6.26
N THR A 108 -2.58 -0.14 -6.70
CA THR A 108 -2.52 0.23 -8.12
C THR A 108 -1.43 1.28 -8.32
N PRO A 109 -0.86 1.40 -9.53
CA PRO A 109 0.16 2.41 -9.82
C PRO A 109 -0.31 3.83 -9.48
N GLU A 110 -1.59 4.13 -9.69
CA GLU A 110 -2.20 5.44 -9.40
C GLU A 110 -2.19 5.73 -7.89
N ALA A 111 -2.59 4.77 -7.06
CA ALA A 111 -2.61 4.93 -5.61
C ALA A 111 -1.20 5.05 -5.03
N ILE A 112 -0.24 4.25 -5.51
CA ILE A 112 1.17 4.34 -5.08
C ILE A 112 1.77 5.69 -5.47
N THR A 113 1.56 6.13 -6.72
CA THR A 113 2.10 7.42 -7.19
C THR A 113 1.50 8.60 -6.41
N SER A 114 0.21 8.55 -6.09
CA SER A 114 -0.45 9.58 -5.27
C SER A 114 0.07 9.55 -3.83
N CYS A 115 0.22 8.36 -3.24
CA CYS A 115 0.84 8.19 -1.92
C CYS A 115 2.26 8.77 -1.89
N ALA A 116 3.10 8.48 -2.88
CA ALA A 116 4.46 9.01 -2.98
C ALA A 116 4.49 10.55 -3.04
N ARG A 117 3.51 11.17 -3.69
CA ARG A 117 3.39 12.63 -3.79
C ARG A 117 3.12 13.27 -2.43
N TYR A 118 2.20 12.70 -1.66
CA TYR A 118 1.72 13.34 -0.43
C TYR A 118 2.33 12.78 0.85
N CYS A 119 2.72 11.51 0.91
CA CYS A 119 3.26 10.86 2.11
C CYS A 119 4.80 11.00 2.19
N ASP A 120 5.35 10.89 3.40
CA ASP A 120 6.79 10.95 3.60
C ASP A 120 7.46 9.63 3.20
N LEU A 121 6.73 8.51 3.30
CA LEU A 121 7.15 7.20 2.84
C LEU A 121 5.96 6.40 2.28
N LEU A 122 6.29 5.35 1.53
CA LEU A 122 5.35 4.33 1.08
C LEU A 122 5.35 3.18 2.09
N SER A 123 4.20 2.57 2.35
CA SER A 123 4.13 1.42 3.26
C SER A 123 3.31 0.29 2.66
N PHE A 124 3.80 -0.94 2.80
CA PHE A 124 3.20 -2.15 2.24
C PHE A 124 3.06 -3.26 3.28
N ASN A 125 1.94 -3.97 3.22
CA ASN A 125 1.75 -5.21 3.94
C ASN A 125 2.14 -6.35 2.99
N LEU A 126 3.28 -7.00 3.25
CA LEU A 126 3.87 -7.99 2.36
C LEU A 126 3.89 -9.37 3.01
N TYR A 127 2.96 -10.22 2.61
CA TYR A 127 2.91 -11.63 3.00
C TYR A 127 3.48 -12.50 1.88
N THR A 128 4.78 -12.32 1.63
CA THR A 128 5.56 -13.05 0.63
C THR A 128 6.85 -13.59 1.24
N PRO A 129 7.45 -14.66 0.68
CA PRO A 129 8.76 -15.15 1.12
C PRO A 129 9.87 -14.10 1.13
N LEU A 130 9.85 -13.18 0.16
CA LEU A 130 10.82 -12.09 0.03
C LEU A 130 10.09 -10.78 -0.31
N PRO A 131 10.56 -9.61 0.16
CA PRO A 131 9.94 -8.31 -0.11
C PRO A 131 9.79 -8.01 -1.61
N GLY A 132 10.83 -8.28 -2.41
CA GLY A 132 10.85 -7.98 -3.85
C GLY A 132 9.82 -8.77 -4.68
N GLN A 133 9.17 -9.79 -4.11
CA GLN A 133 8.08 -10.51 -4.79
C GLN A 133 6.74 -9.79 -4.71
N GLY A 134 6.60 -8.82 -3.79
CA GLY A 134 5.36 -8.04 -3.60
C GLY A 134 5.50 -6.56 -3.98
N LEU A 135 6.65 -6.15 -4.54
CA LEU A 135 6.95 -4.77 -4.89
C LEU A 135 7.22 -4.62 -6.38
N ASP A 136 6.80 -3.49 -6.95
CA ASP A 136 7.16 -3.09 -8.33
C ASP A 136 8.44 -2.24 -8.29
N ASP A 137 9.59 -2.89 -8.46
CA ASP A 137 10.90 -2.23 -8.42
C ASP A 137 11.03 -1.10 -9.43
N SER A 138 10.41 -1.24 -10.61
CA SER A 138 10.49 -0.22 -11.67
C SER A 138 9.75 1.05 -11.29
N LEU A 139 8.58 0.90 -10.65
CA LEU A 139 7.80 2.01 -10.13
C LEU A 139 8.50 2.65 -8.93
N LEU A 140 8.98 1.84 -7.98
CA LEU A 140 9.63 2.34 -6.77
C LEU A 140 10.93 3.10 -7.09
N ALA A 141 11.76 2.58 -8.00
CA ALA A 141 12.97 3.26 -8.45
C ALA A 141 12.66 4.61 -9.11
N ARG A 142 11.55 4.71 -9.86
CA ARG A 142 11.09 5.97 -10.45
C ARG A 142 10.55 6.98 -9.43
N LEU A 143 9.92 6.49 -8.36
CA LEU A 143 9.33 7.36 -7.34
C LEU A 143 10.34 7.86 -6.32
N ASP A 144 11.44 7.11 -6.12
CA ASP A 144 12.54 7.44 -5.21
C ASP A 144 12.04 7.82 -3.80
N LYS A 145 11.16 6.97 -3.25
CA LYS A 145 10.57 7.16 -1.92
C LYS A 145 10.98 6.04 -0.97
N PRO A 146 11.25 6.37 0.31
CA PRO A 146 11.44 5.36 1.35
C PRO A 146 10.23 4.42 1.44
N VAL A 147 10.50 3.15 1.72
CA VAL A 147 9.50 2.08 1.84
C VAL A 147 9.57 1.46 3.23
N LEU A 148 8.43 1.38 3.90
CA LEU A 148 8.23 0.61 5.13
C LEU A 148 7.43 -0.66 4.82
N ILE A 149 7.99 -1.83 5.11
CA ILE A 149 7.19 -3.05 5.17
C ILE A 149 6.42 -3.01 6.49
N SER A 150 5.14 -2.68 6.44
CA SER A 150 4.34 -2.37 7.62
C SER A 150 3.67 -3.58 8.26
N GLU A 151 3.63 -4.70 7.53
CA GLU A 151 3.28 -6.03 8.02
C GLU A 151 4.02 -7.09 7.19
N PHE A 152 4.51 -8.12 7.86
CA PHE A 152 4.87 -9.43 7.30
C PHE A 152 4.86 -10.47 8.42
N HIS A 153 4.69 -11.75 8.08
CA HIS A 153 4.90 -12.85 9.02
C HIS A 153 5.22 -14.16 8.34
N PHE A 154 5.60 -15.14 9.15
CA PHE A 154 5.65 -16.56 8.80
C PHE A 154 5.06 -17.34 9.97
N GLY A 155 3.93 -18.01 9.77
CA GLY A 155 3.33 -18.86 10.79
C GLY A 155 3.60 -20.34 10.55
N SER A 156 3.12 -21.20 11.45
CA SER A 156 3.15 -22.65 11.27
C SER A 156 1.97 -23.30 12.02
N ARG A 157 1.78 -24.63 11.90
CA ARG A 157 0.63 -25.34 12.51
C ARG A 157 1.00 -26.30 13.64
N ASP A 158 2.25 -26.27 14.10
CA ASP A 158 2.81 -27.21 15.07
C ASP A 158 2.84 -26.69 16.52
N ARG A 159 2.13 -25.57 16.81
CA ARG A 159 2.10 -24.92 18.14
C ARG A 159 0.71 -24.61 18.69
N GLY A 160 -0.35 -25.17 18.10
CA GLY A 160 -1.71 -25.13 18.66
C GLY A 160 -2.74 -24.46 17.77
N PRO A 161 -2.57 -23.18 17.38
CA PRO A 161 -3.44 -22.53 16.41
C PRO A 161 -3.47 -23.29 15.07
N PHE A 162 -4.63 -23.33 14.40
CA PHE A 162 -4.87 -24.21 13.26
C PHE A 162 -4.42 -23.61 11.92
N TRP A 163 -4.30 -22.29 11.85
CA TRP A 163 -3.90 -21.59 10.63
C TRP A 163 -2.40 -21.25 10.66
N GLY A 164 -1.71 -21.51 9.55
CA GLY A 164 -0.28 -21.18 9.40
C GLY A 164 0.01 -19.72 9.07
N GLY A 165 -1.00 -18.85 9.11
CA GLY A 165 -0.91 -17.46 8.65
C GLY A 165 -0.97 -17.33 7.13
N VAL A 166 -1.02 -16.09 6.64
CA VAL A 166 -0.99 -15.75 5.20
C VAL A 166 0.26 -16.31 4.49
N SER A 167 1.42 -16.28 5.15
CA SER A 167 2.63 -16.97 4.69
C SER A 167 3.00 -18.04 5.71
N GLU A 168 3.04 -19.29 5.26
CA GLU A 168 3.22 -20.46 6.12
C GLU A 168 4.63 -21.04 5.97
N ALA A 169 5.28 -21.27 7.11
CA ALA A 169 6.52 -22.03 7.24
C ALA A 169 6.21 -23.48 7.62
N ALA A 170 7.15 -24.39 7.33
CA ALA A 170 6.95 -25.82 7.54
C ALA A 170 6.70 -26.21 9.02
N ASN A 171 7.26 -25.45 9.97
CA ASN A 171 7.14 -25.67 11.41
C ASN A 171 7.69 -24.44 12.17
N GLU A 172 7.55 -24.43 13.49
CA GLU A 172 7.99 -23.35 14.38
C GLU A 172 9.48 -23.01 14.18
N ARG A 173 10.33 -24.03 13.98
CA ARG A 173 11.76 -23.80 13.74
C ARG A 173 12.01 -23.05 12.43
N ALA A 174 11.28 -23.41 11.37
CA ALA A 174 11.42 -22.79 10.06
C ALA A 174 10.99 -21.31 10.03
N ARG A 175 10.12 -20.87 10.95
CA ARG A 175 9.71 -19.45 11.05
C ARG A 175 10.89 -18.51 11.26
N GLY A 176 11.87 -18.91 12.08
CA GLY A 176 13.09 -18.14 12.30
C GLY A 176 13.95 -17.99 11.05
N ASP A 177 14.09 -19.07 10.27
CA ASP A 177 14.85 -19.05 9.02
C ASP A 177 14.17 -18.14 7.97
N SER A 178 12.84 -18.18 7.87
CA SER A 178 12.08 -17.29 7.00
C SER A 178 12.21 -15.82 7.43
N TYR A 179 12.12 -15.53 8.74
CA TYR A 179 12.32 -14.17 9.27
C TYR A 179 13.70 -13.61 8.90
N ARG A 180 14.76 -14.39 9.15
CA ARG A 180 16.14 -14.02 8.80
C ARG A 180 16.24 -13.72 7.30
N THR A 181 15.74 -14.62 6.47
CA THR A 181 15.82 -14.51 5.01
C THR A 181 15.10 -13.26 4.50
N PHE A 182 13.89 -13.00 5.00
CA PHE A 182 13.11 -11.81 4.64
C PHE A 182 13.83 -10.53 5.06
N LEU A 183 14.34 -10.46 6.28
CA LEU A 183 15.07 -9.28 6.78
C LEU A 183 16.36 -9.03 5.98
N GLU A 184 17.11 -10.08 5.66
CA GLU A 184 18.31 -9.96 4.83
C GLU A 184 18.00 -9.47 3.40
N ALA A 185 16.86 -9.86 2.84
CA ALA A 185 16.41 -9.36 1.55
C ALA A 185 15.95 -7.89 1.65
N ALA A 186 15.25 -7.52 2.71
CA ALA A 186 14.85 -6.14 2.97
C ALA A 186 16.07 -5.22 3.07
N LEU A 187 17.12 -5.63 3.77
CA LEU A 187 18.37 -4.86 3.91
C LEU A 187 19.14 -4.65 2.60
N LYS A 188 18.92 -5.50 1.59
CA LYS A 188 19.56 -5.35 0.26
C LYS A 188 18.83 -4.36 -0.63
N SER A 189 17.59 -4.03 -0.30
CA SER A 189 16.80 -3.08 -1.08
C SER A 189 17.30 -1.65 -0.82
N PRO A 190 17.43 -0.81 -1.88
CA PRO A 190 17.89 0.56 -1.72
C PRO A 190 16.82 1.50 -1.16
N TYR A 191 15.53 1.11 -1.16
CA TYR A 191 14.42 1.96 -0.73
C TYR A 191 13.75 1.48 0.57
N ILE A 192 13.97 0.23 1.02
CA ILE A 192 13.36 -0.25 2.26
C ILE A 192 14.09 0.31 3.49
N VAL A 193 13.36 1.06 4.32
CA VAL A 193 13.87 1.69 5.55
C VAL A 193 13.40 1.02 6.84
N GLY A 194 12.52 0.02 6.74
CA GLY A 194 12.05 -0.73 7.90
C GLY A 194 11.15 -1.90 7.54
N ALA A 195 11.02 -2.84 8.49
CA ALA A 195 10.12 -3.97 8.38
C ALA A 195 9.50 -4.31 9.75
N HIS A 196 8.17 -4.29 9.83
CA HIS A 196 7.40 -4.56 11.04
C HIS A 196 6.70 -5.90 10.94
N TRP A 197 6.95 -6.74 11.95
CA TRP A 197 6.32 -8.04 12.09
C TRP A 197 4.85 -7.89 12.51
N PHE A 198 3.95 -8.59 11.83
CA PHE A 198 2.56 -8.78 12.28
C PHE A 198 2.42 -10.19 12.87
N GLN A 199 2.34 -10.38 14.18
CA GLN A 199 2.09 -9.43 15.25
C GLN A 199 2.75 -9.92 16.54
N TYR A 200 2.58 -9.19 17.64
CA TYR A 200 3.25 -9.54 18.90
C TYR A 200 2.76 -10.88 19.49
N LEU A 201 1.43 -11.06 19.57
CA LEU A 201 0.80 -12.22 20.19
C LEU A 201 0.26 -13.19 19.15
N ASP A 202 0.28 -14.48 19.48
CA ASP A 202 -0.51 -15.48 18.76
C ASP A 202 -2.00 -15.15 18.81
N GLN A 203 -2.70 -15.58 17.77
CA GLN A 203 -4.15 -15.44 17.73
C GLN A 203 -4.83 -16.57 18.52
N PRO A 204 -6.04 -16.34 19.05
CA PRO A 204 -6.80 -17.40 19.68
C PRO A 204 -7.05 -18.53 18.69
N ALA A 205 -6.86 -19.79 19.11
CA ALA A 205 -7.14 -20.95 18.24
C ALA A 205 -8.62 -21.00 17.78
N SER A 206 -9.52 -20.41 18.58
CA SER A 206 -10.94 -20.21 18.27
C SER A 206 -11.23 -19.03 17.33
N GLY A 207 -10.22 -18.29 16.87
CA GLY A 207 -10.36 -17.08 16.08
C GLY A 207 -10.42 -15.80 16.90
N ARG A 208 -9.79 -14.74 16.40
CA ARG A 208 -9.96 -13.39 16.93
C ARG A 208 -11.36 -12.86 16.61
N LEU A 209 -11.88 -11.99 17.46
CA LEU A 209 -13.27 -11.54 17.42
C LEU A 209 -13.68 -10.88 16.09
N LEU A 210 -12.76 -10.17 15.45
CA LEU A 210 -13.06 -9.34 14.27
C LEU A 210 -13.47 -10.16 13.04
N ASP A 211 -12.75 -11.24 12.75
CA ASP A 211 -12.80 -11.93 11.47
C ASP A 211 -12.47 -13.44 11.57
N GLY A 212 -12.21 -13.94 12.78
CA GLY A 212 -11.93 -15.35 13.01
C GLY A 212 -10.49 -15.78 12.71
N GLU A 213 -9.55 -14.87 12.40
CA GLU A 213 -8.14 -15.26 12.22
C GLU A 213 -7.61 -15.98 13.48
N ASN A 214 -7.01 -17.15 13.29
CA ASN A 214 -6.59 -18.09 14.35
C ASN A 214 -5.19 -18.68 14.11
N GLY A 215 -4.26 -17.83 13.72
CA GLY A 215 -2.90 -18.20 13.33
C GLY A 215 -1.86 -18.19 14.45
N HIS A 216 -0.89 -19.10 14.30
CA HIS A 216 0.34 -19.10 15.09
C HIS A 216 1.38 -18.22 14.39
N ILE A 217 1.34 -16.93 14.69
CA ILE A 217 2.12 -15.86 14.03
C ILE A 217 2.73 -14.89 15.04
N GLY A 218 2.59 -15.13 16.34
CA GLY A 218 3.10 -14.30 17.41
C GLY A 218 4.60 -14.51 17.68
N LEU A 219 5.21 -13.53 18.32
CA LEU A 219 6.46 -13.73 19.07
C LEU A 219 6.20 -14.41 20.41
N VAL A 220 4.99 -14.22 20.95
CA VAL A 220 4.55 -14.70 22.25
C VAL A 220 3.23 -15.45 22.08
N GLY A 221 3.13 -16.63 22.70
CA GLY A 221 1.91 -17.43 22.72
C GLY A 221 0.82 -16.79 23.59
N ILE A 222 -0.41 -17.28 23.48
CA ILE A 222 -1.57 -16.80 24.25
C ILE A 222 -1.39 -16.93 25.78
N THR A 223 -0.48 -17.81 26.22
CA THR A 223 -0.11 -18.00 27.64
C THR A 223 0.87 -16.93 28.15
N GLY A 224 1.26 -15.95 27.33
CA GLY A 224 2.26 -14.94 27.68
C GLY A 224 3.70 -15.46 27.62
N LEU A 225 3.92 -16.69 27.14
CA LEU A 225 5.25 -17.28 27.00
C LEU A 225 5.86 -16.96 25.63
N PRO A 226 7.10 -16.46 25.56
CA PRO A 226 7.77 -16.23 24.29
C PRO A 226 8.10 -17.55 23.60
N PHE A 227 8.00 -17.56 22.27
CA PHE A 227 8.53 -18.63 21.44
C PHE A 227 10.06 -18.53 21.38
N ALA A 228 10.74 -19.05 22.42
CA ALA A 228 12.13 -18.73 22.71
C ALA A 228 13.10 -18.93 21.54
N GLY A 229 12.96 -20.02 20.77
CA GLY A 229 13.81 -20.27 19.59
C GLY A 229 13.59 -19.27 18.47
N PHE A 230 12.33 -18.91 18.21
CA PHE A 230 11.98 -17.88 17.23
C PHE A 230 12.47 -16.49 17.69
N VAL A 231 12.20 -16.11 18.94
CA VAL A 231 12.61 -14.82 19.52
C VAL A 231 14.13 -14.66 19.53
N ASP A 232 14.89 -15.70 19.86
CA ASP A 232 16.36 -15.67 19.77
C ASP A 232 16.83 -15.44 18.32
N THR A 233 16.19 -16.10 17.35
CA THR A 233 16.49 -15.89 15.92
C THR A 233 16.20 -14.45 15.50
N VAL A 234 15.03 -13.90 15.85
CA VAL A 234 14.66 -12.50 15.60
C VAL A 234 15.70 -11.55 16.18
N ARG A 235 16.11 -11.76 17.45
CA ARG A 235 17.12 -10.94 18.11
C ARG A 235 18.46 -10.96 17.38
N ARG A 236 18.96 -12.15 17.03
CA ARG A 236 20.24 -12.29 16.31
C ARG A 236 20.19 -11.64 14.93
N SER A 237 19.09 -11.84 14.20
CA SER A 237 18.87 -11.21 12.90
C SER A 237 18.87 -9.68 12.99
N ASN A 238 18.20 -9.11 14.00
CA ASN A 238 18.18 -7.66 14.21
C ASN A 238 19.56 -7.10 14.58
N LEU A 239 20.32 -7.78 15.44
CA LEU A 239 21.68 -7.35 15.79
C LEU A 239 22.63 -7.40 14.58
N ALA A 240 22.49 -8.43 13.73
CA ALA A 240 23.24 -8.53 12.49
C ALA A 240 22.86 -7.41 11.50
N ALA A 241 21.56 -7.11 11.37
CA ALA A 241 21.05 -6.01 10.57
C ALA A 241 21.63 -4.65 11.00
N LEU A 242 21.57 -4.35 12.30
CA LEU A 242 22.11 -3.11 12.87
C LEU A 242 23.61 -2.98 12.66
N SER A 243 24.35 -4.08 12.80
CA SER A 243 25.80 -4.10 12.54
C SER A 243 26.11 -3.76 11.08
N ARG A 244 25.36 -4.34 10.13
CA ARG A 244 25.50 -4.06 8.69
C ARG A 244 25.16 -2.61 8.36
N LEU A 245 24.03 -2.10 8.85
CA LEU A 245 23.61 -0.71 8.65
C LEU A 245 24.64 0.29 9.21
N SER A 246 25.19 0.00 10.39
CA SER A 246 26.24 0.83 11.00
C SER A 246 27.52 0.86 10.17
N ALA A 247 27.90 -0.27 9.58
CA ALA A 247 29.05 -0.34 8.67
C ALA A 247 28.80 0.45 7.38
N MET A 248 27.61 0.32 6.79
CA MET A 248 27.21 1.06 5.59
C MET A 248 27.23 2.57 5.85
N ALA A 249 26.63 3.03 6.95
CA ALA A 249 26.59 4.45 7.31
C ALA A 249 27.99 5.06 7.47
N ARG A 250 28.96 4.31 8.03
CA ARG A 250 30.35 4.76 8.17
C ARG A 250 31.10 4.84 6.83
N SER A 251 30.66 4.09 5.82
CA SER A 251 31.25 4.11 4.48
C SER A 251 30.66 5.17 3.55
N MET A 252 29.53 5.78 3.93
CA MET A 252 28.88 6.82 3.13
C MET A 252 29.55 8.18 3.32
N PRO A 253 29.67 9.00 2.26
CA PRO A 253 30.08 10.38 2.39
C PRO A 253 29.07 11.15 3.25
N ALA A 254 29.55 12.17 3.97
CA ALA A 254 28.68 13.04 4.75
C ALA A 254 27.62 13.67 3.83
N VAL A 255 26.34 13.50 4.20
CA VAL A 255 25.23 14.12 3.47
C VAL A 255 25.10 15.56 3.97
N GLU A 256 25.15 16.52 3.05
CA GLU A 256 24.83 17.91 3.36
C GLU A 256 23.38 18.00 3.84
N PRO A 257 23.08 18.77 4.90
CA PRO A 257 21.71 18.95 5.35
C PRO A 257 20.85 19.46 4.19
N LEU A 258 19.69 18.83 3.98
CA LEU A 258 18.71 19.36 3.03
C LEU A 258 18.35 20.80 3.44
N PRO A 259 18.20 21.73 2.48
CA PRO A 259 17.68 23.06 2.79
C PRO A 259 16.31 22.91 3.47
N PRO A 260 15.96 23.83 4.39
CA PRO A 260 14.65 23.83 5.02
C PRO A 260 13.58 23.77 3.92
N ARG A 261 12.57 22.90 4.10
CA ARG A 261 11.42 22.87 3.19
C ARG A 261 10.88 24.30 3.14
N GLU A 262 10.82 24.89 1.95
CA GLU A 262 10.09 26.14 1.77
C GLU A 262 8.65 25.85 2.18
N ASP A 263 8.28 26.34 3.35
CA ASP A 263 6.87 26.45 3.70
C ASP A 263 6.25 27.25 2.58
N SER A 264 5.27 26.66 1.88
CA SER A 264 4.38 27.41 1.01
C SER A 264 3.49 28.31 1.87
N ALA A 265 4.12 29.29 2.53
CA ALA A 265 3.51 30.46 3.07
C ALA A 265 3.51 31.49 1.94
N GLY A 266 2.47 31.46 1.12
CA GLY A 266 2.34 32.36 -0.03
C GLY A 266 0.97 32.28 -0.68
N SER A 267 0.08 33.17 -0.21
CA SER A 267 -1.19 33.68 -0.80
C SER A 267 -2.34 32.71 -1.09
#